data_AF-A0A929NJD5-F1
#
_entry.id   AF-A0A929NJD5-F1
#
_cell.length_a   1.000
_cell.length_b   1.000
_cell.length_c   1.000
_cell.angle_alpha   90.00
_cell.angle_beta   90.00
_cell.angle_gamma   90.00
#
_symmetry.space_group_name_H-M   'P 1'
#
loop_
_entity.id
_entity.type
_entity.pdbx_description
1 polymer ?
#
loop_
_entity_poly.entity_id
_entity_poly.type
_entity_poly.pdbx_seq_one_letter_code
_entity_poly.pdbx_strand_id
1 'polypeptide(L)' 'MKCPVCGCIKFYVKDPADEYETYEFECKDGVICFDSDVSDSEIPEIGKETETYCNRCAWHDKFKTLKMKGD' A
#
# COMPACT_ATOMS: atom_id res chain seq x y z
N MET A 1 4.85 -8.13 -3.13
CA MET A 1 5.66 -7.41 -2.12
C MET A 1 5.05 -7.68 -0.75
N LYS A 2 5.85 -7.80 0.31
CA LYS A 2 5.34 -8.08 1.66
C LYS A 2 6.03 -7.19 2.68
N CYS A 3 5.35 -6.94 3.79
CA CYS A 3 5.84 -6.09 4.86
C CYS A 3 7.15 -6.71 5.38
N PRO A 4 8.26 -5.96 5.43
CA PRO A 4 9.53 -6.48 5.90
C PRO A 4 9.51 -6.82 7.41
N VAL A 5 8.56 -6.25 8.16
CA VAL A 5 8.43 -6.45 9.61
C VAL A 5 7.59 -7.68 9.95
N CYS A 6 6.37 -7.78 9.42
CA CYS A 6 5.43 -8.85 9.78
C CYS A 6 5.14 -9.85 8.66
N GLY A 7 5.61 -9.62 7.43
CA GLY A 7 5.34 -10.46 6.27
C GLY A 7 3.93 -10.34 5.68
N CYS A 8 3.10 -9.40 6.14
CA CYS A 8 1.76 -9.18 5.60
C CYS A 8 1.81 -8.59 4.18
N ILE A 9 0.82 -8.92 3.35
CA ILE A 9 0.68 -8.41 1.97
C ILE A 9 -0.40 -7.33 1.85
N LYS A 10 -1.11 -7.03 2.94
CA LYS A 10 -2.15 -6.01 3.03
C LYS A 10 -1.57 -4.70 3.54
N PHE A 11 -1.83 -3.65 2.80
CA PHE A 11 -1.38 -2.30 3.07
C PHE A 11 -2.53 -1.33 2.87
N TYR A 12 -2.35 -0.11 3.37
CA TYR A 12 -3.28 0.98 3.10
C TYR A 12 -2.50 2.27 2.91
N VAL A 13 -3.09 3.21 2.18
CA VAL A 13 -2.57 4.57 2.03
C VAL A 13 -3.65 5.55 2.46
N LYS A 14 -3.25 6.77 2.78
CA LYS A 14 -4.18 7.87 3.05
C LYS A 14 -4.30 8.73 1.81
N ASP A 15 -5.49 9.25 1.56
CA ASP A 15 -5.68 10.17 0.46
C ASP A 15 -5.00 11.52 0.77
N PRO A 16 -4.23 12.09 -0.18
CA PRO A 16 -3.60 13.40 0.03
C PRO A 16 -4.60 14.56 -0.05
N ALA A 17 -5.77 14.38 -0.67
CA ALA A 17 -6.85 15.36 -0.69
C ALA A 17 -7.78 15.22 0.51
N ASP A 18 -7.95 14.00 1.06
CA ASP A 18 -8.71 13.76 2.28
C ASP A 18 -7.99 12.85 3.30
N GLU A 19 -7.51 13.43 4.41
CA GLU A 19 -6.74 12.71 5.42
C GLU A 19 -7.53 11.64 6.21
N TYR A 20 -8.86 11.69 6.14
CA TYR A 20 -9.75 10.72 6.77
C TYR A 20 -10.04 9.54 5.85
N GLU A 21 -9.79 9.69 4.55
CA GLU A 21 -9.99 8.65 3.56
C GLU A 21 -8.74 7.78 3.44
N THR A 22 -8.94 6.47 3.54
CA THR A 22 -7.85 5.51 3.44
C THR A 22 -8.21 4.39 2.48
N TYR A 23 -7.26 4.06 1.62
CA TYR A 23 -7.43 3.06 0.58
C TYR A 23 -6.60 1.83 0.88
N GLU A 24 -7.28 0.71 1.13
CA GLU A 24 -6.65 -0.58 1.39
C GLU A 24 -6.34 -1.32 0.08
N PHE A 25 -5.17 -1.96 0.02
CA PHE A 25 -4.75 -2.77 -1.12
C PHE A 25 -3.86 -3.94 -0.73
N GLU A 26 -3.81 -4.92 -1.62
CA GLU A 26 -2.97 -6.12 -1.51
C GLU A 26 -1.84 -6.09 -2.54
N CYS A 27 -0.62 -6.38 -2.10
CA CYS A 27 0.52 -6.58 -3.00
C CYS A 27 0.71 -8.05 -3.37
N LYS A 28 -0.10 -8.57 -4.30
CA LYS A 28 0.03 -9.94 -4.84
C LYS A 28 1.03 -9.95 -5.99
N ASP A 29 2.09 -10.78 -5.88
CA ASP A 29 3.11 -10.96 -6.92
C ASP A 29 3.84 -9.69 -7.40
N GLY A 30 3.85 -8.63 -6.58
CA GLY A 30 4.44 -7.35 -6.98
C GLY A 30 3.48 -6.42 -7.73
N VAL A 31 2.23 -6.85 -7.91
CA VAL A 31 1.13 -6.04 -8.42
C VAL A 31 0.30 -5.54 -7.23
N ILE A 32 -0.06 -4.26 -7.28
CA ILE A 32 -1.01 -3.65 -6.35
C ILE A 32 -2.41 -4.04 -6.82
N CYS A 33 -3.19 -4.65 -5.94
CA CYS A 33 -4.56 -5.05 -6.18
C CYS A 33 -5.43 -4.37 -5.13
N PHE A 34 -6.19 -3.36 -5.55
CA PHE A 34 -7.18 -2.72 -4.69
C PHE A 34 -8.42 -3.59 -4.57
N ASP A 35 -9.19 -3.39 -3.50
CA ASP A 35 -10.48 -4.03 -3.37
C ASP A 35 -11.43 -3.51 -4.46
N SER A 36 -12.29 -4.39 -4.98
CA SER A 36 -13.15 -4.08 -6.12
C SER A 36 -14.30 -3.13 -5.75
N ASP A 37 -14.50 -2.88 -4.46
CA ASP A 37 -15.49 -1.93 -3.94
C ASP A 37 -15.05 -0.47 -4.17
N VAL A 38 -13.77 -0.22 -4.41
CA VAL A 38 -13.22 1.12 -4.62
C VAL A 38 -13.03 1.39 -6.10
N SER A 39 -13.56 2.52 -6.59
CA SER A 39 -13.38 2.94 -7.98
C SER A 39 -11.95 3.42 -8.24
N ASP A 40 -11.39 3.09 -9.41
CA ASP A 40 -10.08 3.57 -9.88
C ASP A 40 -9.94 5.10 -9.90
N SER A 41 -11.07 5.81 -10.02
CA SER A 41 -11.13 7.27 -10.01
C SER A 41 -11.02 7.88 -8.62
N GLU A 42 -11.26 7.09 -7.56
CA GLU A 42 -11.13 7.49 -6.16
C GLU A 42 -9.78 7.05 -5.59
N ILE A 43 -9.22 5.95 -6.10
CA ILE A 43 -7.92 5.44 -5.66
C ILE A 43 -6.80 6.43 -6.03
N PRO A 44 -6.01 6.92 -5.05
CA PRO A 44 -4.87 7.76 -5.34
C PRO A 44 -3.79 6.98 -6.09
N GLU A 45 -3.06 7.66 -6.97
CA GLU A 45 -1.96 7.03 -7.71
C GLU A 45 -0.88 6.53 -6.73
N ILE A 46 -0.69 5.22 -6.65
CA ILE A 46 0.37 4.63 -5.81
C ILE A 46 1.70 4.66 -6.57
N GLY A 47 2.40 5.76 -6.37
CA GLY A 47 3.77 5.95 -6.82
C GLY A 47 4.80 5.41 -5.83
N LYS A 48 6.06 5.41 -6.27
CA LYS A 48 7.24 5.09 -5.45
C LYS A 48 7.35 5.93 -4.18
N GLU A 49 6.80 7.13 -4.19
CA GLU A 49 6.89 8.06 -3.08
C GLU A 49 5.65 8.07 -2.19
N THR A 50 4.60 7.34 -2.58
CA THR A 50 3.35 7.26 -1.84
C THR A 50 3.57 6.61 -0.49
N GLU A 51 3.06 7.23 0.56
CA GLU A 51 3.24 6.73 1.92
C GLU A 51 2.31 5.56 2.20
N THR A 52 2.91 4.40 2.43
CA THR A 52 2.23 3.12 2.55
C THR A 52 2.33 2.61 3.98
N TYR A 53 1.19 2.21 4.52
CA TYR A 53 1.05 1.73 5.88
C TYR A 53 0.70 0.24 5.87
N CYS A 54 1.30 -0.53 6.78
CA CYS A 54 0.95 -1.94 6.92
C CYS A 54 -0.37 -2.10 7.69
N ASN A 55 -1.30 -2.89 7.17
CA ASN A 55 -2.56 -3.15 7.87
C ASN A 55 -2.40 -4.06 9.10
N ARG A 56 -1.24 -4.71 9.28
CA ARG A 56 -1.02 -5.71 10.36
C ARG A 56 -0.06 -5.24 11.46
N CYS A 57 0.79 -4.26 11.20
CA CYS A 57 1.79 -3.79 12.17
C CYS A 57 2.05 -2.30 12.01
N ALA A 58 2.81 -1.70 12.93
CA ALA A 58 3.15 -0.28 12.92
C ALA A 58 4.18 0.13 11.83
N TRP A 59 4.44 -0.73 10.85
CA TRP A 59 5.33 -0.38 9.74
C TRP A 59 4.61 0.57 8.79
N HIS A 60 5.21 1.71 8.52
CA HIS A 60 4.79 2.63 7.48
C HIS A 60 6.03 3.25 6.85
N ASP A 61 6.05 3.33 5.53
CA ASP A 61 7.14 3.94 4.77
C ASP A 61 6.69 4.18 3.31
N LYS A 62 7.53 4.82 2.50
CA LYS A 62 7.24 5.05 1.08
C LYS A 62 7.16 3.74 0.32
N PHE A 63 6.26 3.63 -0.65
CA PHE A 63 6.07 2.39 -1.43
C PHE A 63 7.38 1.87 -2.05
N LYS A 64 8.31 2.73 -2.46
CA LYS A 64 9.63 2.33 -2.98
C LYS A 64 10.49 1.52 -2.00
N THR A 65 10.24 1.62 -0.70
CA THR A 65 11.00 0.89 0.32
C THR A 65 10.46 -0.51 0.56
N LEU A 66 9.25 -0.82 0.05
CA LEU A 66 8.81 -2.20 -0.24
C LEU A 66 9.64 -2.77 -1.39
N LYS A 67 10.95 -2.94 -1.18
CA LYS A 67 11.78 -3.66 -2.13
C LYS A 67 11.34 -5.12 -2.15
N MET A 68 11.11 -5.65 -3.34
CA MET A 68 11.27 -7.08 -3.59
C MET A 68 12.66 -7.44 -3.08
N LYS A 69 12.76 -8.36 -2.12
CA LYS A 69 14.05 -9.01 -1.81
C LYS A 69 14.44 -9.78 -3.07
N GLY A 70 15.13 -9.10 -3.97
CA GLY A 70 15.92 -9.68 -5.04
C GLY A 70 17.37 -9.51 -4.64
N ASP A 71 17.94 -10.60 -4.13
CA ASP A 71 19.39 -10.82 -4.02
C ASP A 71 20.05 -10.76 -5.41
#